data_AF-A0A967VXS9-F1
#
_entry.id   AF-A0A967VXS9-F1
#
_cell.length_a   1.000
_cell.length_b   1.000
_cell.length_c   1.000
_cell.angle_alpha   90.00
_cell.angle_beta   90.00
_cell.angle_gamma   90.00
#
_symmetry.space_group_name_H-M   'P 1'
#
loop_
_entity.id
_entity.type
_entity.pdbx_description
1 polymer ?
#
loop_
_entity_poly.entity_id
_entity_poly.type
_entity_poly.pdbx_seq_one_letter_code
_entity_poly.pdbx_strand_id
1 'polypeptide(L)'
;IPANSFYEWQKVNGRKVPYNFELKDQHLMTFGGIYSIWRDRQGNEKLSCSIITVPPNSIVKPIHNRMPFVLTKEHERAWLDRNITDPEYLKELIKPYPDDNMRCYQVSQTVNNAKNDDPWL
;
A
#
# COMPACT_ATOMS: atom_id res chain seq x y z
N ILE A 1 7.75 -1.38 -2.54
CA ILE A 1 7.82 -0.09 -1.81
C ILE A 1 7.59 -0.39 -0.34
N PRO A 2 8.61 -0.30 0.53
CA PRO A 2 8.49 -0.62 1.96
C PRO A 2 7.76 0.49 2.74
N ALA A 3 7.01 0.11 3.78
CA ALA A 3 6.40 1.02 4.75
C ALA A 3 6.11 0.28 6.06
N ASN A 4 5.91 1.00 7.17
CA ASN A 4 5.45 0.36 8.41
C ASN A 4 3.96 -0.02 8.34
N SER A 5 3.15 0.82 7.72
CA SER A 5 1.69 0.70 7.64
C SER A 5 1.15 1.60 6.52
N PHE A 6 -0.18 1.61 6.34
CA PHE A 6 -0.86 2.62 5.53
C PHE A 6 -2.09 3.17 6.25
N TYR A 7 -2.51 4.37 5.87
CA TYR A 7 -3.69 5.03 6.41
C TYR A 7 -4.83 5.03 5.40
N GLU A 8 -6.05 4.80 5.86
CA GLU A 8 -7.28 5.03 5.10
C GLU A 8 -8.33 5.76 5.93
N TRP A 9 -9.21 6.49 5.26
CA TRP A 9 -10.22 7.31 5.91
C TRP A 9 -11.63 6.78 5.67
N GLN A 10 -12.30 6.37 6.74
CA GLN A 10 -13.71 6.02 6.71
C GLN A 10 -14.56 7.29 6.62
N LYS A 11 -15.57 7.30 5.74
CA LYS A 11 -16.57 8.37 5.72
C LYS A 11 -17.73 8.01 6.64
N VAL A 12 -17.86 8.74 7.75
CA VAL A 12 -18.95 8.60 8.72
C VAL A 12 -19.69 9.93 8.84
N ASN A 13 -20.97 9.98 8.44
CA ASN A 13 -21.79 11.19 8.48
C ASN A 13 -21.11 12.43 7.85
N GLY A 14 -20.46 12.24 6.70
CA GLY A 14 -19.73 13.31 5.99
C GLY A 14 -18.37 13.67 6.58
N ARG A 15 -17.97 13.09 7.71
CA ARG A 15 -16.64 13.28 8.33
C ARG A 15 -15.70 12.14 7.95
N LYS A 16 -14.41 12.46 7.83
CA LYS A 16 -13.35 11.47 7.57
C LYS A 16 -12.71 11.05 8.90
N VAL A 17 -12.78 9.76 9.21
CA VAL A 17 -12.16 9.15 10.40
C VAL A 17 -10.96 8.33 9.95
N PRO A 18 -9.72 8.66 10.36
CA PRO A 18 -8.53 7.95 9.92
C PRO A 18 -8.33 6.63 10.67
N TYR A 19 -7.90 5.62 9.94
CA TYR A 19 -7.50 4.31 10.43
C TYR A 19 -6.10 3.98 9.93
N ASN A 20 -5.31 3.33 10.77
CA ASN A 20 -4.04 2.73 10.38
C ASN A 20 -4.20 1.23 10.17
N PHE A 21 -3.48 0.69 9.18
CA PHE A 21 -3.46 -0.72 8.83
C PHE A 21 -2.02 -1.24 8.82
N GLU A 22 -1.77 -2.27 9.61
CA GLU A 22 -0.45 -2.86 9.80
C GLU A 22 -0.52 -4.40 9.81
N LEU A 23 0.63 -5.03 9.63
CA LEU A 23 0.75 -6.48 9.65
C LEU A 23 0.90 -6.96 11.10
N LYS A 24 0.24 -8.06 11.48
CA LYS A 24 0.26 -8.58 12.85
C LYS A 24 1.66 -9.07 13.28
N ASP A 25 2.33 -9.78 12.40
CA ASP A 25 3.59 -10.49 12.71
C ASP A 25 4.82 -9.87 12.04
N GLN A 26 4.67 -8.70 11.40
CA GLN A 26 5.74 -8.07 10.63
C GLN A 26 5.79 -6.58 10.88
N HIS A 27 6.98 -6.08 11.20
CA HIS A 27 7.23 -4.65 11.44
C HIS A 27 7.31 -3.84 10.14
N LEU A 28 7.45 -4.51 8.99
CA LEU A 28 7.62 -3.87 7.69
C LEU A 28 6.71 -4.52 6.65
N MET A 29 5.83 -3.71 6.11
CA MET A 29 4.95 -4.01 4.99
C MET A 29 5.67 -3.66 3.67
N THR A 30 5.44 -4.45 2.62
CA THR A 30 5.96 -4.17 1.28
C THR A 30 4.83 -4.10 0.27
N PHE A 31 4.77 -2.99 -0.48
CA PHE A 31 3.78 -2.82 -1.55
C PHE A 31 4.37 -3.17 -2.92
N GLY A 32 3.59 -3.89 -3.72
CA GLY A 32 3.83 -4.04 -5.15
C GLY A 32 3.63 -2.70 -5.87
N GLY A 33 4.62 -2.32 -6.67
CA GLY A 33 4.63 -1.03 -7.34
C GLY A 33 5.44 -1.06 -8.61
N ILE A 34 5.11 -0.14 -9.51
CA ILE A 34 5.81 0.09 -10.78
C ILE A 34 6.64 1.36 -10.67
N TYR A 35 7.72 1.45 -11.44
CA TYR A 35 8.53 2.65 -11.52
C TYR A 35 8.87 3.01 -12.97
N SER A 36 9.18 4.27 -13.20
CA SER A 36 9.63 4.77 -14.50
C SER A 36 10.61 5.92 -14.29
N ILE A 37 11.58 6.01 -15.20
CA ILE A 37 12.50 7.14 -15.30
C ILE A 37 11.96 8.02 -16.42
N TRP A 38 11.41 9.16 -16.05
CA TRP A 38 10.97 10.17 -17.01
C TRP A 38 12.10 11.14 -17.29
N ARG A 39 12.39 11.43 -18.55
CA ARG A 39 13.39 12.43 -18.94
C ARG A 39 12.71 13.64 -19.55
N ASP A 40 13.02 14.83 -19.05
CA ASP A 40 12.49 16.08 -19.58
C ASP A 40 13.19 16.52 -20.87
N ARG A 41 12.71 17.61 -21.47
CA ARG A 41 13.29 18.17 -22.71
C ARG A 41 14.70 18.73 -22.54
N GLN A 42 15.13 18.99 -21.31
CA GLN A 42 16.46 19.50 -20.96
C GLN A 42 17.43 18.35 -20.62
N GLY A 43 16.95 17.10 -20.64
CA GLY A 43 17.73 15.92 -20.32
C GLY A 43 17.71 15.54 -18.83
N ASN A 44 16.98 16.27 -17.97
CA ASN A 44 16.89 15.94 -16.55
C ASN A 44 16.05 14.67 -16.36
N GLU A 45 16.55 13.75 -15.55
CA GLU A 45 15.83 12.53 -15.20
C GLU A 45 15.06 12.70 -13.89
N LYS A 46 13.84 12.15 -13.89
CA LYS A 46 12.99 12.04 -12.71
C LYS A 46 12.56 10.58 -12.56
N LEU A 47 13.09 9.94 -11.53
CA LEU A 47 12.59 8.65 -11.08
C LEU A 47 11.25 8.85 -10.38
N SER A 48 10.22 8.13 -10.83
CA SER A 48 8.91 8.11 -10.19
C SER A 48 8.42 6.68 -10.04
N CYS A 49 7.58 6.45 -9.04
CA CYS A 49 6.96 5.15 -8.80
C CYS A 49 5.49 5.30 -8.42
N SER A 50 4.75 4.20 -8.54
CA SER A 50 3.34 4.12 -8.17
C SER A 50 3.07 2.79 -7.47
N ILE A 51 2.27 2.84 -6.40
CA ILE A 51 1.77 1.66 -5.71
C ILE A 51 0.56 1.12 -6.46
N ILE A 52 0.53 -0.18 -6.72
CA ILE A 52 -0.63 -0.86 -7.32
C ILE A 52 -1.72 -0.98 -6.26
N THR A 53 -2.99 -0.83 -6.66
CA THR A 53 -4.15 -1.04 -5.78
C THR A 53 -4.99 -2.22 -6.25
N VAL A 54 -5.59 -2.92 -5.29
CA VAL A 54 -6.44 -4.09 -5.49
C VAL A 54 -7.77 -3.89 -4.75
N PRO A 55 -8.81 -4.71 -5.00
CA PRO A 55 -10.00 -4.74 -4.16
C PRO A 55 -9.64 -4.95 -2.68
N PRO A 56 -10.44 -4.42 -1.74
CA PRO A 56 -10.13 -4.53 -0.32
C PRO A 56 -10.42 -5.95 0.19
N ASN A 57 -9.65 -6.40 1.17
CA ASN A 57 -10.00 -7.57 1.98
C ASN A 57 -11.10 -7.22 3.01
N SER A 58 -11.49 -8.18 3.85
CA SER A 58 -12.57 -8.00 4.83
C SER A 58 -12.29 -6.92 5.88
N ILE A 59 -11.02 -6.66 6.20
CA ILE A 59 -10.57 -5.65 7.18
C ILE A 59 -10.61 -4.23 6.60
N VAL A 60 -10.20 -4.05 5.34
CA VAL A 60 -10.16 -2.73 4.69
C VAL A 60 -11.54 -2.33 4.15
N LYS A 61 -12.36 -3.30 3.70
CA LYS A 61 -13.65 -3.06 3.03
C LYS A 61 -14.62 -2.14 3.79
N PRO A 62 -14.74 -2.21 5.14
CA PRO A 62 -15.60 -1.29 5.90
C PRO A 62 -15.11 0.18 5.90
N ILE A 63 -13.84 0.41 5.58
CA ILE A 63 -13.16 1.72 5.64
C ILE A 63 -13.00 2.31 4.25
N HIS A 64 -12.54 1.51 3.27
CA HIS A 64 -12.25 1.98 1.92
C HIS A 64 -12.49 0.90 0.86
N ASN A 65 -12.76 1.31 -0.38
CA ASN A 65 -13.15 0.42 -1.49
C ASN A 65 -11.97 -0.13 -2.30
N ARG A 66 -10.74 0.18 -1.89
CA ARG A 66 -9.48 -0.32 -2.45
C ARG A 66 -8.45 -0.42 -1.35
N MET A 67 -7.44 -1.25 -1.55
CA MET A 67 -6.26 -1.31 -0.69
C MET A 67 -4.99 -1.35 -1.54
N PRO A 68 -3.82 -0.98 -0.99
CA PRO A 68 -2.54 -1.25 -1.62
C PRO A 68 -2.35 -2.74 -1.89
N PHE A 69 -1.68 -3.09 -2.99
CA PHE A 69 -1.21 -4.45 -3.23
C PHE A 69 -0.04 -4.75 -2.28
N VAL A 70 -0.36 -5.27 -1.09
CA VAL A 70 0.64 -5.71 -0.11
C VAL A 70 1.16 -7.09 -0.51
N LEU A 71 2.48 -7.24 -0.57
CA LEU A 71 3.14 -8.49 -0.93
C LEU A 71 3.25 -9.40 0.29
N THR A 72 3.07 -10.70 0.09
CA THR A 72 3.52 -11.72 1.06
C THR A 72 5.02 -11.93 0.91
N LYS A 73 5.67 -12.55 1.90
CA LYS A 73 7.11 -12.82 1.86
C LYS A 73 7.51 -13.71 0.70
N GLU A 74 6.64 -14.64 0.33
CA GLU A 74 6.81 -15.55 -0.80
C GLU A 74 6.71 -14.78 -2.12
N HIS A 75 5.80 -13.81 -2.21
CA HIS A 75 5.56 -13.02 -3.41
C HIS A 75 6.59 -11.91 -3.63
N GLU A 76 7.32 -11.46 -2.59
CA GLU A 76 8.36 -10.43 -2.72
C GLU A 76 9.43 -10.80 -3.76
N ARG A 77 9.90 -12.06 -3.75
CA ARG A 77 10.91 -12.52 -4.71
C ARG A 77 10.37 -12.58 -6.13
N ALA A 78 9.18 -13.16 -6.30
CA ALA A 78 8.53 -13.23 -7.61
C ALA A 78 8.26 -11.84 -8.19
N TRP A 79 7.85 -10.88 -7.36
CA TRP A 79 7.59 -9.51 -7.80
C TRP A 79 8.85 -8.78 -8.32
N LEU A 80 10.02 -9.12 -7.78
CA LEU A 80 11.29 -8.47 -8.15
C LEU A 80 12.08 -9.24 -9.23
N ASP A 81 11.64 -10.44 -9.62
CA ASP A 81 12.32 -11.26 -10.61
C ASP A 81 12.06 -10.73 -12.03
N ARG A 82 13.11 -10.20 -12.66
CA ARG A 82 13.06 -9.65 -14.02
C ARG A 82 12.85 -10.71 -15.12
N ASN A 83 12.99 -11.99 -14.79
CA ASN A 83 12.74 -13.09 -15.72
C ASN A 83 11.25 -13.46 -15.77
N ILE A 84 10.45 -13.01 -14.81
CA ILE A 84 9.00 -13.22 -14.79
C ILE A 84 8.36 -12.13 -15.67
N THR A 85 8.01 -12.51 -16.90
CA THR A 85 7.43 -11.62 -17.90
C THR A 85 6.01 -12.00 -18.32
N ASP A 86 5.50 -13.15 -17.84
CA ASP A 86 4.15 -13.62 -18.14
C ASP A 86 3.09 -12.73 -17.43
N PRO A 87 2.26 -12.00 -18.19
CA PRO A 87 1.23 -11.14 -17.61
C PRO A 87 0.17 -11.90 -16.82
N GLU A 88 -0.16 -13.15 -17.18
CA GLU A 88 -1.20 -13.90 -16.48
C GLU A 88 -0.72 -14.34 -15.09
N TYR A 89 0.51 -14.85 -14.99
CA TYR A 89 1.14 -15.13 -13.70
C TYR A 89 1.21 -13.87 -12.81
N LEU A 90 1.58 -12.71 -13.37
CA LEU A 90 1.61 -11.45 -12.60
C LEU A 90 0.22 -11.04 -12.12
N LYS A 91 -0.84 -11.22 -12.92
CA LYS A 91 -2.22 -10.98 -12.47
C LYS A 91 -2.63 -11.92 -11.35
N GLU A 92 -2.20 -13.18 -11.38
CA GLU A 92 -2.47 -14.13 -10.29
C GLU A 92 -1.77 -13.76 -8.99
N LEU A 93 -0.62 -13.08 -9.08
CA LEU A 93 0.13 -12.55 -7.94
C LEU A 93 -0.55 -11.31 -7.32
N ILE A 94 -1.13 -10.43 -8.16
CA ILE A 94 -1.75 -9.17 -7.76
C ILE A 94 -3.15 -9.42 -7.15
N LYS A 95 -3.16 -9.78 -5.86
CA LYS A 95 -4.38 -10.08 -5.10
C LYS A 95 -4.42 -9.35 -3.75
N PRO A 96 -5.61 -9.19 -3.14
CA PRO A 96 -5.73 -8.64 -1.79
C PRO A 96 -4.94 -9.46 -0.79
N TYR A 97 -4.32 -8.80 0.19
CA TYR A 97 -3.57 -9.46 1.25
C TYR A 97 -4.51 -10.21 2.20
N PRO A 98 -4.13 -11.39 2.73
CA PRO A 98 -4.93 -12.13 3.70
C PRO A 98 -5.32 -11.26 4.90
N ASP A 99 -6.62 -11.22 5.19
CA ASP A 99 -7.20 -10.46 6.30
C ASP A 99 -6.73 -10.94 7.67
N ASP A 100 -6.57 -12.26 7.85
CA ASP A 100 -6.13 -12.87 9.11
C ASP A 100 -4.77 -12.34 9.61
N ASN A 101 -3.94 -11.80 8.72
CA ASN A 101 -2.58 -11.32 9.03
C ASN A 101 -2.48 -9.78 9.11
N MET A 102 -3.61 -9.07 9.06
CA MET A 102 -3.68 -7.62 9.13
C MET A 102 -4.48 -7.17 10.36
N ARG A 103 -4.06 -6.08 10.99
CA ARG A 103 -4.84 -5.40 12.03
C ARG A 103 -5.10 -3.95 11.62
N CYS A 104 -6.24 -3.42 12.06
CA CYS A 104 -6.59 -2.02 11.87
C CYS A 104 -7.08 -1.39 13.18
N TYR A 105 -6.77 -0.11 13.37
CA TYR A 105 -7.23 0.66 14.51
C TYR A 105 -7.39 2.13 14.12
N GLN A 106 -8.30 2.82 14.80
CA GLN A 106 -8.52 4.24 14.59
C GLN A 106 -7.32 5.03 15.14
N VAL A 107 -6.90 6.07 14.42
CA VAL A 107 -5.83 6.98 14.84
C VAL A 107 -6.33 8.41 15.02
N SER A 108 -5.46 9.30 15.52
CA SER A 108 -5.78 10.71 15.66
C SER A 108 -5.99 11.40 14.31
N GLN A 109 -6.83 12.43 14.28
CA GLN A 109 -6.96 13.32 13.12
C GLN A 109 -5.69 14.12 12.82
N THR A 110 -4.69 14.10 13.70
CA THR A 110 -3.37 14.70 13.49
C THR A 110 -2.73 14.22 12.17
N VAL A 111 -2.97 12.97 11.76
CA VAL A 111 -2.46 12.40 10.50
C VAL A 111 -3.01 13.08 9.23
N ASN A 112 -4.08 13.88 9.35
CA ASN A 112 -4.66 14.60 8.21
C ASN A 112 -3.73 15.69 7.65
N ASN A 113 -2.79 16.18 8.45
CA ASN A 113 -1.82 17.19 8.03
C ASN A 113 -0.46 16.51 7.81
N ALA A 114 -0.06 16.37 6.54
CA ALA A 114 1.20 15.74 6.15
C ALA A 114 2.47 16.44 6.66
N LYS A 115 2.35 17.65 7.26
CA LYS A 115 3.47 18.30 7.96
C LYS A 115 3.74 17.70 9.35
N ASN A 116 2.80 16.93 9.88
CA ASN A 116 2.99 16.23 11.14
C ASN A 116 3.77 14.94 10.85
N ASP A 117 5.00 14.90 11.33
CA ASP A 117 5.92 13.77 11.19
C ASP A 117 6.49 13.47 12.58
N ASP A 118 5.74 12.68 13.34
CA ASP A 118 6.03 12.39 14.75
C ASP A 118 5.80 10.89 15.01
N PRO A 119 6.62 10.24 15.87
CA PRO A 119 6.52 8.80 16.14
C PRO A 119 5.20 8.32 16.75
N TRP A 120 4.37 9.23 17.27
CA TRP A 120 3.10 8.92 17.94
C TRP A 120 1.88 8.98 17.00
N LEU A 121 2.09 9.13 15.69
CA LEU A 121 1.04 9.11 14.65
C LEU A 121 0.55 7.71 14.28
#